data_AF-A0A853I1W1-F1
#
_entry.id   AF-A0A853I1W1-F1
#
_cell.length_a   1.000
_cell.length_b   1.000
_cell.length_c   1.000
_cell.angle_alpha   90.00
_cell.angle_beta   90.00
_cell.angle_gamma   90.00
#
_symmetry.space_group_name_H-M   'P 1'
#
loop_
_entity.id
_entity.type
_entity.pdbx_description
1 polymer ?
#
loop_
_entity_poly.entity_id
_entity_poly.type
_entity_poly.pdbx_seq_one_letter_code
_entity_poly.pdbx_strand_id
1 'polypeptide(L)'
;MIKQLFTIIICSTILLTPTQLITAATIAPFIEPLTTTKWGQGSPYNKATPLLGGQQTYPGCAAIAVAQIVKFHRNPQQGQGKVSYWWDLGSQYLSVDFSSYTFNFNQMPNTLTGASRAEKSNLTDFIYRIGVGLHAEFGTEEGTEASGKIIENLLRYNLNYGKSRRSMYSVSKSAGDWVMYSDTEWLNMIKVELNKGRPVLYMAQSQDGTGHVFIIDGYNQNDEVHVNWGWSGTYNGYYQLNEMNPDPNYPNEKWIVNPTMFIGLEPKETQAHPSLDVELKSG
;
A
#
# COMPACT_ATOMS: atom_id res chain seq x y z
N MET A 1 -6.69 -19.00 -73.56
CA MET A 1 -7.27 -19.01 -72.19
C MET A 1 -6.24 -19.69 -71.31
N ILE A 2 -5.59 -19.14 -70.28
CA ILE A 2 -5.80 -17.99 -69.39
C ILE A 2 -4.40 -17.61 -68.84
N LYS A 3 -4.13 -16.31 -68.65
CA LYS A 3 -2.95 -15.76 -67.96
C LYS A 3 -2.95 -16.20 -66.49
N GLN A 4 -1.78 -16.48 -65.90
CA GLN A 4 -1.60 -16.20 -64.48
C GLN A 4 -0.16 -15.76 -64.19
N LEU A 5 -0.06 -14.48 -63.80
CA LEU A 5 1.11 -13.83 -63.26
C LEU A 5 1.48 -14.46 -61.91
N PHE A 6 2.77 -14.59 -61.66
CA PHE A 6 3.30 -14.75 -60.31
C PHE A 6 3.06 -13.45 -59.52
N THR A 7 2.17 -13.50 -58.53
CA THR A 7 2.12 -12.48 -57.47
C THR A 7 2.96 -12.98 -56.29
N ILE A 8 4.09 -12.34 -56.07
CA ILE A 8 4.87 -12.47 -54.84
C ILE A 8 4.04 -11.81 -53.74
N ILE A 9 3.39 -12.61 -52.89
CA ILE A 9 2.90 -12.13 -51.60
C ILE A 9 4.08 -12.25 -50.64
N ILE A 10 4.75 -11.13 -50.37
CA ILE A 10 5.62 -11.01 -49.21
C ILE A 10 4.68 -11.03 -48.01
N CYS A 11 4.44 -12.23 -47.47
CA CYS A 11 3.84 -12.35 -46.16
C CYS A 11 4.92 -11.92 -45.17
N SER A 12 4.89 -10.65 -44.78
CA SER A 12 5.64 -10.15 -43.64
C SER A 12 5.12 -10.86 -42.39
N THR A 13 5.64 -12.05 -42.13
CA THR A 13 5.51 -12.70 -40.83
C THR A 13 6.27 -11.83 -39.85
N ILE A 14 5.55 -10.94 -39.16
CA ILE A 14 6.03 -10.29 -37.96
C ILE A 14 6.29 -11.43 -36.97
N LEU A 15 7.56 -11.83 -36.86
CA LEU A 15 8.03 -12.72 -35.81
C LEU A 15 7.94 -11.93 -34.50
N LEU A 16 6.78 -11.99 -33.87
CA LEU A 16 6.60 -11.52 -32.50
C LEU A 16 7.53 -12.38 -31.62
N THR A 17 8.40 -11.71 -30.87
CA THR A 17 9.32 -12.38 -29.93
C THR A 17 8.52 -13.04 -28.81
N PRO A 18 9.06 -14.07 -28.10
CA PRO A 18 8.37 -14.76 -27.00
C PRO A 18 7.91 -13.83 -25.86
N THR A 19 8.33 -12.57 -25.87
CA THR A 19 7.97 -11.47 -24.96
C THR A 19 6.61 -10.82 -25.24
N GLN A 20 5.92 -11.13 -26.34
CA GLN A 20 4.61 -10.55 -26.69
C GLN A 20 3.40 -11.48 -26.45
N LEU A 21 3.62 -12.65 -25.84
CA LEU A 21 2.57 -13.56 -25.42
C LEU A 21 2.52 -13.68 -23.89
N ILE A 22 2.41 -12.54 -23.21
CA ILE A 22 1.70 -12.46 -21.94
C ILE A 22 0.35 -11.89 -22.32
N THR A 23 -0.71 -12.66 -22.18
CA THR A 23 -2.09 -12.19 -22.35
C THR A 23 -2.25 -10.85 -21.64
N ALA A 24 -2.38 -9.78 -22.42
CA ALA A 24 -2.84 -8.50 -21.92
C ALA A 24 -4.26 -8.74 -21.39
N ALA A 25 -4.38 -9.10 -20.11
CA ALA A 25 -5.59 -8.81 -19.39
C ALA A 25 -5.84 -7.32 -19.65
N THR A 26 -6.94 -7.03 -20.35
CA THR A 26 -7.33 -5.65 -20.63
C THR A 26 -7.38 -4.93 -19.29
N ILE A 27 -6.46 -4.00 -19.06
CA ILE A 27 -6.50 -3.11 -17.89
C ILE A 27 -7.89 -2.49 -17.90
N ALA A 28 -8.65 -2.70 -16.82
CA ALA A 28 -10.00 -2.17 -16.69
C ALA A 28 -9.99 -0.64 -16.88
N PRO A 29 -11.06 -0.03 -17.40
CA PRO A 29 -11.11 1.42 -17.55
C PRO A 29 -11.11 2.16 -16.19
N PHE A 30 -11.50 1.49 -15.11
CA PHE A 30 -11.44 1.99 -13.74
C PHE A 30 -11.39 0.81 -12.76
N ILE A 31 -10.93 1.07 -11.53
CA ILE A 31 -11.01 0.19 -10.37
C ILE A 31 -11.49 1.05 -9.20
N GLU A 32 -12.64 0.72 -8.62
CA GLU A 32 -13.16 1.38 -7.41
C GLU A 32 -12.19 1.21 -6.23
N PRO A 33 -12.21 2.11 -5.23
CA PRO A 33 -11.33 2.02 -4.06
C PRO A 33 -11.44 0.66 -3.36
N LEU A 34 -10.34 -0.09 -3.37
CA LEU A 34 -10.26 -1.43 -2.82
C LEU A 34 -10.32 -1.42 -1.28
N THR A 35 -9.71 -0.41 -0.63
CA THR A 35 -9.72 -0.31 0.83
C THR A 35 -10.96 0.43 1.31
N THR A 36 -11.56 -0.07 2.38
CA THR A 36 -12.74 0.57 3.01
C THR A 36 -12.42 1.23 4.34
N THR A 37 -11.23 1.00 4.88
CA THR A 37 -10.74 1.58 6.13
C THR A 37 -10.46 3.08 5.95
N LYS A 38 -10.82 3.86 6.96
CA LYS A 38 -10.47 5.28 7.08
C LYS A 38 -9.78 5.50 8.41
N TRP A 39 -8.61 4.87 8.55
CA TRP A 39 -7.82 4.95 9.79
C TRP A 39 -6.91 6.16 9.79
N GLY A 40 -6.54 6.62 10.99
CA GLY A 40 -5.73 7.81 11.21
C GLY A 40 -4.57 7.54 12.15
N GLN A 41 -3.68 8.51 12.31
CA GLN A 41 -2.57 8.40 13.25
C GLN A 41 -2.95 8.87 14.66
N GLY A 42 -3.83 9.86 14.80
CA GLY A 42 -4.21 10.43 16.10
C GLY A 42 -5.23 9.61 16.89
N SER A 43 -5.76 10.23 17.95
CA SER A 43 -6.77 9.60 18.79
C SER A 43 -8.04 9.24 18.00
N PRO A 44 -8.64 8.05 18.20
CA PRO A 44 -8.26 7.02 19.16
C PRO A 44 -7.31 5.95 18.62
N TYR A 45 -6.79 6.07 17.39
CA TYR A 45 -5.96 5.06 16.73
C TYR A 45 -4.58 4.86 17.38
N ASN A 46 -4.02 5.88 18.01
CA ASN A 46 -2.77 5.81 18.74
C ASN A 46 -2.89 5.33 20.19
N LYS A 47 -4.07 4.92 20.68
CA LYS A 47 -4.28 4.67 22.11
C LYS A 47 -3.33 3.63 22.74
N ALA A 48 -2.83 2.68 21.95
CA ALA A 48 -1.92 1.64 22.44
C ALA A 48 -0.44 1.97 22.24
N THR A 49 -0.09 3.11 21.62
CA THR A 49 1.30 3.53 21.48
C THR A 49 1.89 3.90 22.84
N PRO A 50 3.22 3.93 23.01
CA PRO A 50 3.82 4.34 24.27
C PRO A 50 3.57 5.83 24.55
N LEU A 51 3.73 6.22 25.81
CA LEU A 51 3.74 7.62 26.21
C LEU A 51 5.17 8.16 26.16
N LEU A 52 5.34 9.38 25.64
CA LEU A 52 6.58 10.15 25.70
C LEU A 52 6.30 11.41 26.52
N GLY A 53 6.97 11.59 27.66
CA GLY A 53 6.72 12.73 28.56
C GLY A 53 5.27 12.82 29.06
N GLY A 54 4.55 11.70 29.13
CA GLY A 54 3.13 11.66 29.51
C GLY A 54 2.14 11.94 28.38
N GLN A 55 2.61 12.20 27.16
CA GLN A 55 1.79 12.42 25.97
C GLN A 55 1.72 11.17 25.10
N GLN A 56 0.56 10.93 24.49
CA GLN A 56 0.35 9.82 23.58
C GLN A 56 1.14 10.06 22.28
N THR A 57 2.00 9.12 21.92
CA THR A 57 2.79 9.20 20.68
C THR A 57 1.98 8.83 19.45
N TYR A 58 2.46 9.13 18.25
CA TYR A 58 1.84 8.71 16.99
C TYR A 58 2.45 7.39 16.47
N PRO A 59 1.64 6.50 15.87
CA PRO A 59 2.13 5.25 15.29
C PRO A 59 2.88 5.45 13.97
N GLY A 60 2.69 6.59 13.30
CA GLY A 60 3.29 6.91 12.01
C GLY A 60 2.44 6.53 10.80
N CYS A 61 2.64 7.25 9.70
CA CYS A 61 1.94 7.03 8.43
C CYS A 61 2.19 5.63 7.87
N ALA A 62 3.43 5.14 7.93
CA ALA A 62 3.79 3.80 7.48
C ALA A 62 3.04 2.71 8.25
N ALA A 63 2.87 2.85 9.57
CA ALA A 63 2.13 1.88 10.36
C ALA A 63 0.65 1.84 9.99
N ILE A 64 0.03 3.02 9.78
CA ILE A 64 -1.37 3.11 9.35
C ILE A 64 -1.56 2.51 7.96
N ALA A 65 -0.71 2.85 7.00
CA ALA A 65 -0.81 2.35 5.63
C ALA A 65 -0.60 0.82 5.57
N VAL A 66 0.42 0.28 6.24
CA VAL A 66 0.64 -1.17 6.32
C VAL A 66 -0.52 -1.87 7.03
N ALA A 67 -1.01 -1.33 8.15
CA ALA A 67 -2.13 -1.91 8.89
C ALA A 67 -3.41 -1.98 8.03
N GLN A 68 -3.71 -0.93 7.26
CA GLN A 68 -4.86 -0.91 6.36
C GLN A 68 -4.72 -1.95 5.22
N ILE A 69 -3.53 -2.13 4.64
CA ILE A 69 -3.28 -3.18 3.62
C ILE A 69 -3.45 -4.59 4.20
N VAL A 70 -2.95 -4.84 5.40
CA VAL A 70 -3.07 -6.14 6.07
C VAL A 70 -4.53 -6.41 6.43
N LYS A 71 -5.26 -5.39 6.87
CA LYS A 71 -6.71 -5.46 7.12
C LYS A 71 -7.51 -5.72 5.85
N PHE A 72 -7.15 -5.11 4.72
CA PHE A 72 -7.79 -5.37 3.42
C PHE A 72 -7.70 -6.85 3.07
N HIS A 73 -6.50 -7.43 3.12
CA HIS A 73 -6.30 -8.84 2.82
C HIS A 73 -6.83 -9.78 3.91
N ARG A 74 -7.04 -9.28 5.14
CA ARG A 74 -7.45 -10.06 6.33
C ARG A 74 -6.55 -11.28 6.55
N ASN A 75 -5.25 -11.10 6.25
CA ASN A 75 -4.25 -12.16 6.26
C ASN A 75 -2.89 -11.54 6.63
N PRO A 76 -2.08 -12.24 7.42
CA PRO A 76 -2.32 -13.56 8.00
C PRO A 76 -3.26 -13.47 9.21
N GLN A 77 -3.83 -14.59 9.65
CA GLN A 77 -4.56 -14.62 10.93
C GLN A 77 -3.61 -14.57 12.13
N GLN A 78 -2.35 -14.95 11.94
CA GLN A 78 -1.29 -14.92 12.94
C GLN A 78 0.03 -14.62 12.24
N GLY A 79 0.81 -13.70 12.80
CA GLY A 79 2.12 -13.37 12.26
C GLY A 79 3.19 -14.36 12.73
N GLN A 80 4.46 -14.01 12.49
CA GLN A 80 5.59 -14.88 12.79
C GLN A 80 6.73 -14.09 13.44
N GLY A 81 7.43 -14.76 14.36
CA GLY A 81 8.62 -14.22 15.00
C GLY A 81 8.36 -13.05 15.95
N LYS A 82 9.46 -12.59 16.55
CA LYS A 82 9.49 -11.48 17.50
C LYS A 82 10.33 -10.34 16.92
N VAL A 83 9.86 -9.11 17.09
CA VAL A 83 10.60 -7.90 16.76
C VAL A 83 10.91 -7.17 18.06
N SER A 84 12.11 -6.62 18.16
CA SER A 84 12.54 -5.78 19.27
C SER A 84 13.56 -4.77 18.77
N TYR A 85 13.45 -3.53 19.23
CA TYR A 85 14.42 -2.48 18.94
C TYR A 85 14.49 -1.50 20.12
N TRP A 86 15.57 -0.72 20.16
CA TRP A 86 15.73 0.37 21.10
C TRP A 86 14.99 1.60 20.56
N TRP A 87 14.01 2.12 21.30
CA TRP A 87 13.27 3.33 20.97
C TRP A 87 14.00 4.52 21.61
N ASP A 88 14.63 5.36 20.78
CA ASP A 88 15.58 6.37 21.23
C ASP A 88 14.91 7.47 22.06
N LEU A 89 13.82 8.04 21.57
CA LEU A 89 13.06 9.10 22.25
C LEU A 89 12.57 8.65 23.63
N GLY A 90 12.13 7.41 23.75
CA GLY A 90 11.64 6.84 25.01
C GLY A 90 12.71 6.20 25.89
N SER A 91 13.95 6.08 25.39
CA SER A 91 15.07 5.46 26.10
C SER A 91 14.75 4.07 26.69
N GLN A 92 14.07 3.22 25.93
CA GLN A 92 13.74 1.85 26.34
C GLN A 92 13.60 0.90 25.14
N TYR A 93 13.65 -0.41 25.40
CA TYR A 93 13.34 -1.42 24.39
C TYR A 93 11.83 -1.56 24.20
N LEU A 94 11.37 -1.50 22.95
CA LEU A 94 10.03 -1.94 22.56
C LEU A 94 10.12 -3.31 21.91
N SER A 95 9.13 -4.17 22.16
CA SER A 95 9.09 -5.50 21.58
C SER A 95 7.68 -6.04 21.41
N VAL A 96 7.44 -6.71 20.30
CA VAL A 96 6.21 -7.45 20.01
C VAL A 96 6.55 -8.83 19.48
N ASP A 97 5.78 -9.82 19.90
CA ASP A 97 5.82 -11.17 19.34
C ASP A 97 4.58 -11.37 18.46
N PHE A 98 4.81 -11.48 17.15
CA PHE A 98 3.77 -11.70 16.16
C PHE A 98 3.31 -13.17 16.14
N SER A 99 4.14 -14.10 16.63
CA SER A 99 3.81 -15.53 16.68
C SER A 99 2.86 -15.89 17.81
N SER A 100 2.73 -15.06 18.84
CA SER A 100 1.78 -15.28 19.96
C SER A 100 0.49 -14.45 19.84
N TYR A 101 0.29 -13.73 18.73
CA TYR A 101 -0.87 -12.86 18.54
C TYR A 101 -1.71 -13.24 17.32
N THR A 102 -3.01 -13.44 17.53
CA THR A 102 -3.99 -13.66 16.47
C THR A 102 -4.67 -12.34 16.07
N PHE A 103 -4.56 -11.96 14.81
CA PHE A 103 -5.18 -10.77 14.26
C PHE A 103 -6.69 -10.97 14.09
N ASN A 104 -7.48 -10.49 15.06
CA ASN A 104 -8.94 -10.55 14.95
C ASN A 104 -9.47 -9.42 14.05
N PHE A 105 -9.42 -9.63 12.74
CA PHE A 105 -9.90 -8.63 11.78
C PHE A 105 -11.40 -8.32 11.89
N ASN A 106 -12.22 -9.22 12.47
CA ASN A 106 -13.64 -8.93 12.72
C ASN A 106 -13.84 -7.85 13.79
N GLN A 107 -12.85 -7.67 14.68
CA GLN A 107 -12.83 -6.62 15.70
C GLN A 107 -12.02 -5.39 15.25
N MET A 108 -11.88 -5.18 13.94
CA MET A 108 -11.21 -4.03 13.33
C MET A 108 -12.19 -3.35 12.37
N PRO A 109 -13.07 -2.46 12.87
CA PRO A 109 -14.02 -1.74 12.03
C PRO A 109 -13.31 -0.76 11.11
N ASN A 110 -13.99 -0.33 10.05
CA ASN A 110 -13.42 0.60 9.05
C ASN A 110 -13.16 2.00 9.61
N THR A 111 -13.85 2.38 10.68
CA THR A 111 -13.62 3.60 11.46
C THR A 111 -13.82 3.29 12.94
N LEU A 112 -13.29 4.13 13.84
CA LEU A 112 -13.53 4.00 15.28
C LEU A 112 -14.73 4.80 15.81
N THR A 113 -15.48 5.44 14.91
CA THR A 113 -16.74 6.12 15.25
C THR A 113 -17.79 5.09 15.64
N GLY A 114 -18.32 5.19 16.86
CA GLY A 114 -19.29 4.23 17.39
C GLY A 114 -18.72 2.85 17.78
N ALA A 115 -17.42 2.62 17.57
CA ALA A 115 -16.78 1.35 17.92
C ALA A 115 -16.79 1.08 19.43
N SER A 116 -17.02 -0.18 19.78
CA SER A 116 -16.98 -0.71 21.14
C SER A 116 -15.58 -0.59 21.75
N ARG A 117 -15.49 -0.77 23.08
CA ARG A 117 -14.20 -0.80 23.79
C ARG A 117 -13.30 -1.93 23.27
N ALA A 118 -13.88 -3.09 22.97
CA ALA A 118 -13.14 -4.25 22.47
C ALA A 118 -12.56 -3.98 21.07
N GLU A 119 -13.37 -3.45 20.14
CA GLU A 119 -12.92 -3.08 18.80
C GLU A 119 -11.81 -2.03 18.83
N LYS A 120 -11.98 -0.98 19.65
CA LYS A 120 -10.95 0.04 19.86
C LYS A 120 -9.64 -0.60 20.34
N SER A 121 -9.70 -1.39 21.40
CA SER A 121 -8.52 -2.03 21.97
C SER A 121 -7.81 -2.94 20.97
N ASN A 122 -8.57 -3.77 20.24
CA ASN A 122 -8.04 -4.70 19.26
C ASN A 122 -7.38 -3.99 18.06
N LEU A 123 -8.04 -2.95 17.53
CA LEU A 123 -7.47 -2.18 16.42
C LEU A 123 -6.22 -1.39 16.84
N THR A 124 -6.25 -0.74 18.01
CA THR A 124 -5.10 0.07 18.44
C THR A 124 -3.90 -0.80 18.80
N ASP A 125 -4.11 -1.98 19.42
CA ASP A 125 -3.03 -2.95 19.66
C ASP A 125 -2.44 -3.48 18.35
N PHE A 126 -3.30 -3.74 17.35
CA PHE A 126 -2.84 -4.11 16.01
C PHE A 126 -1.98 -3.02 15.37
N ILE A 127 -2.42 -1.77 15.36
CA ILE A 127 -1.66 -0.62 14.82
C ILE A 127 -0.32 -0.47 15.56
N TYR A 128 -0.33 -0.55 16.89
CA TYR A 128 0.90 -0.48 17.69
C TYR A 128 1.89 -1.58 17.33
N ARG A 129 1.43 -2.83 17.15
CA ARG A 129 2.29 -3.95 16.74
C ARG A 129 2.92 -3.72 15.38
N ILE A 130 2.17 -3.20 14.42
CA ILE A 130 2.72 -2.83 13.11
C ILE A 130 3.79 -1.73 13.28
N GLY A 131 3.53 -0.71 14.10
CA GLY A 131 4.51 0.34 14.42
C GLY A 131 5.81 -0.21 15.02
N VAL A 132 5.74 -1.08 16.03
CA VAL A 132 6.94 -1.75 16.59
C VAL A 132 7.63 -2.61 15.54
N GLY A 133 6.86 -3.31 14.71
CA GLY A 133 7.38 -4.09 13.59
C GLY A 133 8.15 -3.27 12.55
N LEU A 134 7.79 -1.99 12.39
CA LEU A 134 8.45 -1.03 11.52
C LEU A 134 9.56 -0.24 12.22
N HIS A 135 9.86 -0.55 13.49
CA HIS A 135 10.80 0.19 14.32
C HIS A 135 10.46 1.69 14.40
N ALA A 136 9.16 2.01 14.52
CA ALA A 136 8.68 3.38 14.51
C ALA A 136 9.34 4.21 15.63
N GLU A 137 9.90 5.36 15.29
CA GLU A 137 10.37 6.31 16.30
C GLU A 137 9.16 7.05 16.87
N PHE A 138 8.47 6.42 17.82
CA PHE A 138 7.20 6.92 18.39
C PHE A 138 7.40 8.31 19.02
N GLY A 139 6.99 9.35 18.31
CA GLY A 139 7.11 10.75 18.74
C GLY A 139 5.78 11.39 19.08
N THR A 140 5.83 12.60 19.64
CA THR A 140 4.64 13.44 19.90
C THR A 140 4.27 14.32 18.71
N GLU A 141 5.09 14.35 17.67
CA GLU A 141 4.77 14.96 16.38
C GLU A 141 4.19 13.90 15.43
N GLU A 142 3.35 14.32 14.50
CA GLU A 142 2.75 13.39 13.54
C GLU A 142 3.79 12.85 12.54
N GLY A 143 3.72 11.55 12.26
CA GLY A 143 4.63 10.86 11.35
C GLY A 143 5.77 10.14 12.07
N THR A 144 6.12 8.97 11.54
CA THR A 144 7.36 8.26 11.89
C THR A 144 7.99 7.78 10.60
N GLU A 145 9.31 7.89 10.50
CA GLU A 145 10.03 7.40 9.34
C GLU A 145 10.06 5.86 9.33
N ALA A 146 9.86 5.28 8.15
CA ALA A 146 10.16 3.88 7.90
C ALA A 146 10.75 3.76 6.50
N SER A 147 11.93 3.14 6.39
CA SER A 147 12.50 2.88 5.07
C SER A 147 11.69 1.81 4.34
N GLY A 148 11.68 1.86 3.01
CA GLY A 148 11.03 0.84 2.20
C GLY A 148 11.54 -0.58 2.52
N LYS A 149 12.82 -0.69 2.91
CA LYS A 149 13.43 -1.95 3.31
C LYS A 149 12.85 -2.54 4.60
N ILE A 150 12.59 -1.70 5.60
CA ILE A 150 12.00 -2.12 6.87
C ILE A 150 10.57 -2.61 6.64
N ILE A 151 9.79 -1.87 5.83
CA ILE A 151 8.44 -2.27 5.44
C ILE A 151 8.46 -3.62 4.71
N GLU A 152 9.33 -3.81 3.72
CA GLU A 152 9.47 -5.10 3.03
C GLU A 152 9.80 -6.26 3.98
N ASN A 153 10.70 -6.02 4.94
CA ASN A 153 11.13 -7.03 5.89
C ASN A 153 9.98 -7.42 6.83
N LEU A 154 9.27 -6.44 7.40
CA LEU A 154 8.11 -6.70 8.25
C LEU A 154 7.05 -7.53 7.51
N LEU A 155 6.66 -7.06 6.32
CA LEU A 155 5.68 -7.73 5.48
C LEU A 155 6.09 -9.18 5.20
N ARG A 156 7.34 -9.41 4.82
CA ARG A 156 7.82 -10.74 4.40
C ARG A 156 8.01 -11.72 5.54
N TYR A 157 8.66 -11.28 6.62
CA TYR A 157 9.18 -12.17 7.65
C TYR A 157 8.25 -12.28 8.86
N ASN A 158 7.41 -11.27 9.11
CA ASN A 158 6.49 -11.30 10.25
C ASN A 158 5.02 -11.35 9.83
N LEU A 159 4.66 -10.81 8.67
CA LEU A 159 3.28 -10.78 8.19
C LEU A 159 3.04 -11.73 7.01
N ASN A 160 4.02 -12.54 6.62
CA ASN A 160 3.85 -13.60 5.61
C ASN A 160 3.37 -13.11 4.22
N TYR A 161 3.85 -11.95 3.76
CA TYR A 161 3.65 -11.45 2.39
C TYR A 161 4.79 -11.84 1.46
N GLY A 162 4.49 -11.89 0.15
CA GLY A 162 5.48 -12.07 -0.91
C GLY A 162 6.20 -13.42 -0.90
N LYS A 163 5.79 -14.33 -1.79
CA LYS A 163 6.37 -15.69 -1.95
C LYS A 163 7.88 -15.69 -2.18
N SER A 164 8.41 -14.65 -2.81
CA SER A 164 9.85 -14.44 -2.99
C SER A 164 10.22 -12.96 -3.07
N ARG A 165 11.52 -12.64 -3.07
CA ARG A 165 12.00 -11.27 -3.32
C ARG A 165 11.62 -10.72 -4.69
N ARG A 166 11.35 -11.59 -5.66
CA ARG A 166 10.91 -11.19 -7.01
C ARG A 166 9.40 -10.98 -7.11
N SER A 167 8.63 -11.60 -6.21
CA SER A 167 7.17 -11.48 -6.23
C SER A 167 6.66 -10.29 -5.43
N MET A 168 7.48 -9.73 -4.53
CA MET A 168 7.16 -8.54 -3.76
C MET A 168 8.42 -7.72 -3.55
N TYR A 169 8.41 -6.46 -3.95
CA TYR A 169 9.55 -5.55 -3.84
C TYR A 169 9.08 -4.10 -3.94
N SER A 170 9.86 -3.18 -3.38
CA SER A 170 9.73 -1.75 -3.62
C SER A 170 10.53 -1.34 -4.86
N VAL A 171 10.01 -0.37 -5.59
CA VAL A 171 10.64 0.22 -6.78
C VAL A 171 10.48 1.73 -6.69
N SER A 172 11.51 2.48 -7.08
CA SER A 172 11.48 3.94 -7.13
C SER A 172 11.37 4.41 -8.57
N LYS A 173 10.63 5.51 -8.81
CA LYS A 173 10.46 6.08 -10.15
C LYS A 173 11.77 6.63 -10.72
N SER A 174 12.62 7.14 -9.84
CA SER A 174 13.92 7.76 -10.17
C SER A 174 15.02 7.32 -9.21
N ALA A 175 16.27 7.42 -9.64
CA ALA A 175 17.47 7.23 -8.83
C ALA A 175 18.38 8.46 -8.97
N GLY A 176 18.26 9.41 -8.04
CA GLY A 176 18.82 10.76 -8.21
C GLY A 176 18.16 11.45 -9.42
N ASP A 177 18.97 12.06 -10.28
CA ASP A 177 18.50 12.75 -11.48
C ASP A 177 18.05 11.80 -12.62
N TRP A 178 18.24 10.48 -12.45
CA TRP A 178 17.90 9.49 -13.46
C TRP A 178 16.45 9.03 -13.32
N VAL A 179 15.61 9.39 -14.28
CA VAL A 179 14.22 8.90 -14.38
C VAL A 179 14.22 7.48 -14.95
N MET A 180 13.84 6.50 -14.14
CA MET A 180 13.84 5.08 -14.51
C MET A 180 12.53 4.67 -15.19
N TYR A 181 11.44 5.38 -14.89
CA TYR A 181 10.11 5.15 -15.44
C TYR A 181 9.48 6.48 -15.82
N SER A 182 8.96 6.56 -17.04
CA SER A 182 8.09 7.66 -17.45
C SER A 182 6.80 7.70 -16.61
N ASP A 183 6.10 8.83 -16.64
CA ASP A 183 4.81 8.99 -15.95
C ASP A 183 3.79 7.93 -16.37
N THR A 184 3.73 7.63 -17.66
CA THR A 184 2.83 6.62 -18.23
C THR A 184 3.22 5.21 -17.77
N GLU A 185 4.50 4.86 -17.78
CA GLU A 185 4.95 3.54 -17.28
C GLU A 185 4.67 3.38 -15.79
N TRP A 186 4.92 4.44 -15.01
CA TRP A 186 4.69 4.47 -13.57
C TRP A 186 3.19 4.30 -13.23
N LEU A 187 2.30 5.04 -13.91
CA LEU A 187 0.87 4.87 -13.77
C LEU A 187 0.40 3.46 -14.19
N ASN A 188 0.94 2.93 -15.29
CA ASN A 188 0.59 1.59 -15.75
C ASN A 188 0.99 0.51 -14.73
N MET A 189 2.12 0.66 -14.04
CA MET A 189 2.51 -0.26 -12.96
C MET A 189 1.50 -0.25 -11.81
N ILE A 190 1.02 0.94 -11.40
CA ILE A 190 -0.04 1.08 -10.39
C ILE A 190 -1.32 0.37 -10.86
N LYS A 191 -1.77 0.67 -12.09
CA LYS A 191 -2.98 0.06 -12.66
C LYS A 191 -2.89 -1.47 -12.73
N VAL A 192 -1.73 -2.02 -13.08
CA VAL A 192 -1.51 -3.47 -13.14
C VAL A 192 -1.68 -4.11 -11.75
N GLU A 193 -1.21 -3.47 -10.68
CA GLU A 193 -1.40 -3.97 -9.32
C GLU A 193 -2.87 -3.90 -8.89
N LEU A 194 -3.54 -2.79 -9.17
CA LEU A 194 -4.96 -2.59 -8.83
C LEU A 194 -5.87 -3.56 -9.59
N ASN A 195 -5.60 -3.85 -10.86
CA ASN A 195 -6.34 -4.87 -11.64
C ASN A 195 -6.13 -6.29 -11.12
N LYS A 196 -5.05 -6.53 -10.37
CA LYS A 196 -4.82 -7.80 -9.66
C LYS A 196 -5.42 -7.80 -8.26
N GLY A 197 -6.21 -6.78 -7.91
CA GLY A 197 -6.83 -6.64 -6.59
C GLY A 197 -5.82 -6.31 -5.48
N ARG A 198 -4.68 -5.70 -5.81
CA ARG A 198 -3.63 -5.36 -4.84
C ARG A 198 -3.53 -3.84 -4.65
N PRO A 199 -3.99 -3.30 -3.51
CA PRO A 199 -3.71 -1.91 -3.14
C PRO A 199 -2.22 -1.66 -3.10
N VAL A 200 -1.80 -0.52 -3.63
CA VAL A 200 -0.40 -0.14 -3.74
C VAL A 200 -0.02 0.69 -2.51
N LEU A 201 0.90 0.15 -1.69
CA LEU A 201 1.59 0.97 -0.71
C LEU A 201 2.52 1.93 -1.45
N TYR A 202 2.40 3.22 -1.15
CA TYR A 202 3.07 4.27 -1.89
C TYR A 202 3.79 5.19 -0.93
N MET A 203 5.03 5.54 -1.26
CA MET A 203 5.86 6.48 -0.52
C MET A 203 6.19 7.64 -1.43
N ALA A 204 6.10 8.86 -0.93
CA ALA A 204 6.55 10.05 -1.62
C ALA A 204 6.92 11.13 -0.62
N GLN A 205 7.64 12.14 -1.08
CA GLN A 205 7.96 13.33 -0.32
C GLN A 205 7.16 14.52 -0.83
N SER A 206 6.85 15.45 0.07
CA SER A 206 6.53 16.83 -0.30
C SER A 206 7.79 17.58 -0.72
N GLN A 207 7.63 18.76 -1.31
CA GLN A 207 8.74 19.55 -1.86
C GLN A 207 9.75 20.04 -0.81
N ASP A 208 9.35 20.11 0.46
CA ASP A 208 10.23 20.40 1.59
C ASP A 208 11.08 19.20 2.05
N GLY A 209 10.87 18.02 1.44
CA GLY A 209 11.56 16.78 1.77
C GLY A 209 10.86 15.92 2.83
N THR A 210 9.75 16.39 3.42
CA THR A 210 8.96 15.61 4.37
C THR A 210 8.42 14.36 3.67
N GLY A 211 8.64 13.17 4.26
CA GLY A 211 8.21 11.90 3.68
C GLY A 211 6.83 11.47 4.18
N HIS A 212 6.04 10.82 3.33
CA HIS A 212 4.77 10.21 3.70
C HIS A 212 4.61 8.83 3.07
N VAL A 213 3.81 7.99 3.73
CA VAL A 213 3.44 6.65 3.27
C VAL A 213 1.93 6.54 3.31
N PHE A 214 1.33 6.25 2.16
CA PHE A 214 -0.11 6.18 1.95
C PHE A 214 -0.45 5.05 0.99
N ILE A 215 -1.74 4.88 0.69
CA ILE A 215 -2.22 3.81 -0.19
C ILE A 215 -2.85 4.42 -1.42
N ILE A 216 -2.47 3.90 -2.58
CA ILE A 216 -3.24 4.05 -3.82
C ILE A 216 -4.05 2.76 -4.01
N ASP A 217 -5.37 2.87 -4.01
CA ASP A 217 -6.26 1.70 -3.97
C ASP A 217 -7.36 1.72 -5.03
N GLY A 218 -7.31 2.62 -6.00
CA GLY A 218 -8.23 2.66 -7.13
C GLY A 218 -7.76 3.63 -8.22
N TYR A 219 -8.46 3.64 -9.35
CA TYR A 219 -8.31 4.69 -10.37
C TYR A 219 -9.60 4.82 -11.19
N ASN A 220 -9.85 6.01 -11.73
CA ASN A 220 -11.05 6.29 -12.53
C ASN A 220 -10.75 6.35 -14.05
N GLN A 221 -11.78 6.61 -14.85
CA GLN A 221 -11.71 6.70 -16.31
C GLN A 221 -10.85 7.86 -16.83
N ASN A 222 -10.52 8.84 -15.97
CA ASN A 222 -9.68 9.99 -16.29
C ASN A 222 -8.22 9.79 -15.84
N ASP A 223 -7.84 8.56 -15.50
CA ASP A 223 -6.50 8.20 -15.04
C ASP A 223 -6.08 8.84 -13.70
N GLU A 224 -7.07 9.35 -12.94
CA GLU A 224 -6.85 9.79 -11.56
C GLU A 224 -6.81 8.58 -10.64
N VAL A 225 -5.84 8.55 -9.74
CA VAL A 225 -5.68 7.49 -8.74
C VAL A 225 -6.47 7.85 -7.48
N HIS A 226 -7.18 6.88 -6.90
CA HIS A 226 -7.77 7.07 -5.59
C HIS A 226 -6.71 6.88 -4.51
N VAL A 227 -6.61 7.86 -3.59
CA VAL A 227 -5.63 7.89 -2.51
C VAL A 227 -6.35 7.78 -1.16
N ASN A 228 -5.86 6.87 -0.34
CA ASN A 228 -6.15 6.80 1.09
C ASN A 228 -4.92 7.29 1.87
N TRP A 229 -4.99 8.50 2.39
CA TRP A 229 -3.87 9.19 3.03
C TRP A 229 -3.53 8.68 4.44
N GLY A 230 -4.41 7.87 5.05
CA GLY A 230 -4.23 7.46 6.44
C GLY A 230 -4.47 8.59 7.45
N TRP A 231 -5.33 9.55 7.11
CA TRP A 231 -5.72 10.68 7.96
C TRP A 231 -7.19 10.64 8.37
N SER A 232 -7.65 9.48 8.85
CA SER A 232 -9.04 9.26 9.26
C SER A 232 -10.08 9.49 8.15
N GLY A 233 -9.65 9.35 6.88
CA GLY A 233 -10.48 9.61 5.71
C GLY A 233 -10.49 11.07 5.23
N THR A 234 -9.88 11.98 5.98
CA THR A 234 -9.67 13.37 5.53
C THR A 234 -8.82 13.36 4.26
N TYR A 235 -9.26 14.12 3.26
CA TYR A 235 -8.64 14.23 1.94
C TYR A 235 -8.59 12.93 1.13
N ASN A 236 -9.21 11.82 1.54
CA ASN A 236 -9.27 10.65 0.65
C ASN A 236 -10.08 11.02 -0.61
N GLY A 237 -9.59 10.62 -1.79
CA GLY A 237 -10.22 11.00 -3.05
C GLY A 237 -9.38 10.66 -4.28
N TYR A 238 -9.86 11.10 -5.44
CA TYR A 238 -9.18 10.92 -6.72
C TYR A 238 -8.21 12.07 -6.99
N TYR A 239 -6.99 11.73 -7.39
CA TYR A 239 -5.91 12.66 -7.65
C TYR A 239 -5.20 12.33 -8.96
N GLN A 240 -4.80 13.35 -9.68
CA GLN A 240 -3.80 13.20 -10.74
C GLN A 240 -2.46 12.80 -10.11
N LEU A 241 -1.84 11.72 -10.58
CA LEU A 241 -0.68 11.08 -9.93
C LEU A 241 0.52 12.02 -9.74
N ASN A 242 0.69 13.00 -10.63
CA ASN A 242 1.77 14.00 -10.56
C ASN A 242 1.34 15.31 -9.88
N GLU A 243 0.12 15.39 -9.36
CA GLU A 243 -0.48 16.59 -8.77
C GLU A 243 -1.21 16.24 -7.46
N MET A 244 -0.71 15.24 -6.73
CA MET A 244 -1.33 14.75 -5.49
C MET A 244 -1.14 15.76 -4.34
N ASN A 245 -2.01 16.77 -4.33
CA ASN A 245 -2.14 17.75 -3.26
C ASN A 245 -3.42 17.48 -2.43
N PRO A 246 -3.29 17.06 -1.17
CA PRO A 246 -4.45 16.76 -0.34
C PRO A 246 -5.19 18.01 0.16
N ASP A 247 -4.48 19.11 0.45
CA ASP A 247 -5.06 20.32 1.05
C ASP A 247 -4.98 21.52 0.09
N PRO A 248 -6.11 21.96 -0.49
CA PRO A 248 -6.12 23.07 -1.44
C PRO A 248 -5.67 24.41 -0.83
N ASN A 249 -5.65 24.55 0.50
CA ASN A 249 -5.13 25.74 1.17
C ASN A 249 -3.59 25.82 1.11
N TYR A 250 -2.93 24.69 0.86
CA TYR A 250 -1.48 24.56 0.73
C TYR A 250 -1.13 24.03 -0.67
N PRO A 251 -1.37 24.80 -1.75
CA PRO A 251 -1.25 24.34 -3.14
C PRO A 251 0.16 23.84 -3.53
N ASN A 252 1.16 24.19 -2.73
CA ASN A 252 2.54 23.78 -2.91
C ASN A 252 2.92 22.50 -2.15
N GLU A 253 2.03 21.90 -1.35
CA GLU A 253 2.29 20.64 -0.64
C GLU A 253 1.82 19.45 -1.48
N LYS A 254 2.67 19.02 -2.42
CA LYS A 254 2.38 17.89 -3.31
C LYS A 254 3.25 16.69 -2.95
N TRP A 255 2.62 15.55 -2.69
CA TRP A 255 3.33 14.31 -2.32
C TRP A 255 3.80 13.54 -3.55
N ILE A 256 4.72 14.14 -4.32
CA ILE A 256 5.11 13.67 -5.66
C ILE A 256 6.63 13.50 -5.83
N VAL A 257 7.43 13.91 -4.84
CA VAL A 257 8.89 13.87 -4.91
C VAL A 257 9.40 12.49 -4.50
N ASN A 258 10.42 11.97 -5.21
CA ASN A 258 11.05 10.66 -4.95
C ASN A 258 10.06 9.48 -4.75
N PRO A 259 9.05 9.31 -5.63
CA PRO A 259 8.01 8.33 -5.39
C PRO A 259 8.55 6.90 -5.48
N THR A 260 8.10 6.07 -4.54
CA THR A 260 8.41 4.65 -4.45
C THR A 260 7.11 3.88 -4.24
N MET A 261 6.89 2.82 -4.99
CA MET A 261 5.72 1.95 -4.82
C MET A 261 6.15 0.52 -4.47
N PHE A 262 5.27 -0.21 -3.81
CA PHE A 262 5.45 -1.63 -3.53
C PHE A 262 4.64 -2.46 -4.53
N ILE A 263 5.35 -3.32 -5.28
CA ILE A 263 4.77 -4.25 -6.24
C ILE A 263 4.54 -5.60 -5.56
N GLY A 264 3.43 -6.26 -5.90
CA GLY A 264 3.13 -7.63 -5.50
C GLY A 264 2.84 -7.78 -4.01
N LEU A 265 2.19 -6.76 -3.42
CA LEU A 265 1.73 -6.80 -2.03
C LEU A 265 0.54 -7.75 -1.87
N GLU A 266 0.85 -9.04 -1.74
CA GLU A 266 -0.11 -10.10 -1.45
C GLU A 266 0.43 -11.09 -0.40
N PRO A 267 -0.45 -11.69 0.41
CA PRO A 267 -0.08 -12.78 1.31
C PRO A 267 0.47 -14.01 0.55
N LYS A 268 1.40 -14.77 1.17
CA LYS A 268 1.96 -15.99 0.57
C LYS A 268 0.93 -17.09 0.33
N GLU A 269 -0.05 -17.17 1.23
CA GLU A 269 -1.20 -18.07 1.11
C GLU A 269 -2.47 -17.23 1.08
N THR A 270 -3.08 -17.16 -0.10
CA THR A 270 -4.38 -16.49 -0.29
C THR A 270 -5.46 -17.35 0.37
N GLN A 271 -6.03 -16.86 1.48
CA GLN A 271 -7.38 -17.29 1.86
C GLN A 271 -8.36 -16.54 0.95
N ALA A 272 -9.36 -17.24 0.42
CA ALA A 272 -10.30 -16.68 -0.54
C ALA A 272 -10.92 -15.36 -0.02
N HIS A 273 -10.84 -14.31 -0.83
CA HIS A 273 -11.39 -12.99 -0.51
C HIS A 273 -12.93 -13.06 -0.60
N PRO A 274 -13.71 -12.78 0.45
CA PRO A 274 -15.17 -12.98 0.41
C PRO A 274 -15.97 -11.99 -0.47
N SER A 275 -15.38 -11.27 -1.43
CA SER A 275 -16.11 -10.21 -2.14
C SER A 275 -15.51 -9.72 -3.46
N LEU A 276 -15.00 -10.62 -4.31
CA LEU A 276 -14.77 -10.33 -5.74
C LEU A 276 -15.32 -11.42 -6.69
N ASP A 277 -15.94 -12.49 -6.16
CA ASP A 277 -16.54 -13.57 -6.96
C ASP A 277 -18.00 -13.32 -7.36
N VAL A 278 -18.50 -12.08 -7.24
CA VAL A 278 -19.82 -11.70 -7.76
C VAL A 278 -19.58 -10.97 -9.09
N GLU A 279 -20.12 -11.55 -10.17
CA GLU A 279 -20.05 -11.09 -11.57
C GLU A 279 -18.89 -11.57 -12.46
N LEU A 280 -18.59 -12.88 -12.44
CA LEU A 280 -18.27 -13.60 -13.68
C LEU A 280 -18.92 -14.99 -13.67
N LYS A 281 -20.24 -15.01 -13.56
CA LYS A 281 -21.05 -16.17 -13.96
C LYS A 281 -22.14 -15.70 -14.93
N SER A 282 -21.84 -15.90 -16.21
CA SER A 282 -22.78 -16.24 -17.28
C SER A 282 -24.11 -15.46 -17.33
N GLY A 283 -24.13 -14.44 -18.19
CA GLY A 283 -25.29 -14.02 -18.97
C GLY A 283 -24.85 -13.94 -20.43
#